data_AF-A0A259KJF0-F1
#
_entry.id   AF-A0A259KJF0-F1
#
_cell.length_a   1.000
_cell.length_b   1.000
_cell.length_c   1.000
_cell.angle_alpha   90.00
_cell.angle_beta   90.00
_cell.angle_gamma   90.00
#
_symmetry.space_group_name_H-M   'P 1'
#
loop_
_entity.id
_entity.type
_entity.pdbx_description
1 polymer ?
#
loop_
_entity_poly.entity_id
_entity_poly.type
_entity_poly.pdbx_seq_one_letter_code
_entity_poly.pdbx_strand_id
1 'polypeptide(L)'
;MAVDPTRPSQLFQRKTQVAWINSSAQWTHAVTLTFPRNKLGIAPSEEAACNTANHLVNVLNRILLGRGNVRNGHKIGSAFVFGTGPYGDHPHIHMALAAPPSLSNEAMTQEIDNAIHQIEGLGHQLLIKPYKDAGWIDYMLDHCSDGFEVELNFPATPQKATSVLPKWSPRGG
;
A
#
# COMPACT_ATOMS: atom_id res chain seq x y z
N MET A 1 12.39 26.83 -0.96
CA MET A 1 11.59 27.58 0.05
C MET A 1 10.90 26.54 0.90
N ALA A 2 11.16 26.49 2.21
CA ALA A 2 10.50 25.55 3.10
C ALA A 2 8.99 25.87 3.14
N VAL A 3 8.18 24.85 2.88
CA VAL A 3 6.72 24.92 2.88
C VAL A 3 6.28 24.97 4.36
N ASP A 4 5.52 25.99 4.75
CA ASP A 4 5.03 26.13 6.12
C ASP A 4 3.66 25.42 6.25
N PRO A 5 3.60 24.20 6.82
CA PRO A 5 2.41 23.36 6.85
C PRO A 5 1.27 23.95 7.71
N THR A 6 1.51 25.05 8.44
CA THR A 6 0.51 25.71 9.29
C THR A 6 -0.30 26.77 8.55
N ARG A 7 0.03 27.08 7.28
CA ARG A 7 -0.74 28.03 6.48
C ARG A 7 -2.17 27.52 6.24
N PRO A 8 -3.21 28.35 6.47
CA PRO A 8 -4.61 27.91 6.36
C PRO A 8 -4.99 27.25 5.02
N SER A 9 -4.41 27.71 3.91
CA SER A 9 -4.65 27.14 2.57
C SER A 9 -4.07 25.73 2.41
N GLN A 10 -2.91 25.46 3.01
CA GLN A 10 -2.27 24.14 2.96
C GLN A 10 -2.96 23.15 3.90
N LEU A 11 -3.38 23.61 5.08
CA LEU A 11 -4.22 22.83 5.98
C LEU A 11 -5.55 22.43 5.33
N PHE A 12 -6.18 23.35 4.59
CA PHE A 12 -7.42 23.07 3.85
C PHE A 12 -7.21 22.08 2.70
N GLN A 13 -6.17 22.27 1.89
CA GLN A 13 -5.79 21.33 0.83
C GLN A 13 -5.54 19.94 1.38
N ARG A 14 -4.82 19.85 2.50
CA ARG A 14 -4.50 18.60 3.17
C ARG A 14 -5.74 17.89 3.71
N LYS A 15 -6.63 18.60 4.42
CA LYS A 15 -7.91 18.02 4.88
C LYS A 15 -8.75 17.49 3.72
N THR A 16 -8.78 18.21 2.61
CA THR A 16 -9.49 17.79 1.39
C THR A 16 -8.88 16.51 0.80
N GLN A 17 -7.55 16.43 0.77
CA GLN A 17 -6.80 15.27 0.28
C GLN A 17 -7.01 14.04 1.18
N VAL A 18 -6.95 14.20 2.50
CA VAL A 18 -7.25 13.13 3.48
C VAL A 18 -8.67 12.62 3.27
N ALA A 19 -9.65 13.52 3.18
CA ALA A 19 -11.05 13.16 2.98
C ALA A 19 -11.26 12.40 1.66
N TRP A 20 -10.59 12.85 0.60
CA TRP A 20 -10.63 12.19 -0.71
C TRP A 20 -10.00 10.80 -0.69
N ILE A 21 -8.82 10.62 -0.09
CA ILE A 21 -8.19 9.29 0.04
C ILE A 21 -9.08 8.36 0.88
N ASN A 22 -9.61 8.84 2.02
CA ASN A 22 -10.49 8.05 2.87
C ASN A 22 -11.79 7.62 2.16
N SER A 23 -12.35 8.45 1.27
CA SER A 23 -13.58 8.10 0.53
C SER A 23 -13.31 7.24 -0.70
N SER A 24 -12.06 7.14 -1.14
CA SER A 24 -11.66 6.44 -2.37
C SER A 24 -11.73 4.92 -2.26
N ALA A 25 -11.50 4.35 -1.08
CA ALA A 25 -11.56 2.90 -0.87
C ALA A 25 -11.95 2.55 0.57
N GLN A 26 -12.42 1.33 0.77
CA GLN A 26 -12.54 0.75 2.12
C GLN A 26 -11.16 0.21 2.54
N TRP A 27 -10.35 1.08 3.14
CA TRP A 27 -9.03 0.71 3.64
C TRP A 27 -9.14 -0.32 4.77
N THR A 28 -8.25 -1.31 4.75
CA THR A 28 -8.30 -2.45 5.68
C THR A 28 -6.96 -2.69 6.38
N HIS A 29 -5.84 -2.36 5.73
CA HIS A 29 -4.51 -2.59 6.26
C HIS A 29 -3.66 -1.32 6.21
N ALA A 30 -2.98 -1.06 7.31
CA ALA A 30 -1.90 -0.11 7.43
C ALA A 30 -0.58 -0.88 7.42
N VAL A 31 0.29 -0.61 6.45
CA VAL A 31 1.57 -1.31 6.28
C VAL A 31 2.71 -0.31 6.38
N THR A 32 3.76 -0.65 7.11
CA THR A 32 5.02 0.10 7.08
C THR A 32 6.13 -0.80 6.57
N LEU A 33 6.79 -0.37 5.49
CA LEU A 33 7.99 -0.98 4.94
C LEU A 33 9.19 -0.16 5.41
N THR A 34 10.11 -0.76 6.14
CA THR A 34 11.37 -0.10 6.51
C THR A 34 12.48 -0.66 5.65
N PHE A 35 13.29 0.22 5.06
CA PHE A 35 14.35 -0.21 4.15
C PHE A 35 15.70 -0.24 4.87
N PRO A 36 16.43 -1.36 4.81
CA PRO A 36 17.77 -1.43 5.38
C PRO A 36 18.74 -0.58 4.54
N ARG A 37 19.79 -0.11 5.18
CA ARG A 37 20.96 0.41 4.48
C ARG A 37 21.73 -0.74 3.84
N ASN A 38 22.37 -0.48 2.71
CA ASN A 38 23.24 -1.47 2.08
C ASN A 38 24.53 -1.70 2.91
N LYS A 39 25.39 -2.63 2.47
CA LYS A 39 26.66 -2.96 3.15
C LYS A 39 27.62 -1.78 3.33
N LEU A 40 27.44 -0.71 2.55
CA LEU A 40 28.23 0.52 2.63
C LEU A 40 27.57 1.57 3.55
N GLY A 41 26.47 1.23 4.22
CA GLY A 41 25.72 2.13 5.07
C GLY A 41 24.87 3.15 4.31
N ILE A 42 24.64 2.96 3.00
CA ILE A 42 23.89 3.89 2.17
C ILE A 42 22.41 3.51 2.19
N ALA A 43 21.55 4.47 2.52
CA ALA A 43 20.10 4.35 2.44
C ALA A 43 19.63 4.31 0.97
N PRO A 44 18.58 3.55 0.61
CA PRO A 44 17.97 3.68 -0.71
C PRO A 44 17.48 5.10 -0.95
N SER A 45 17.49 5.51 -2.22
CA SER A 45 16.82 6.72 -2.65
C SER A 45 15.30 6.58 -2.50
N GLU A 46 14.60 7.72 -2.44
CA GLU A 46 13.13 7.76 -2.50
C GLU A 46 12.60 7.01 -3.72
N GLU A 47 13.16 7.27 -4.90
CA GLU A 47 12.78 6.58 -6.14
C GLU A 47 12.90 5.05 -6.02
N ALA A 48 13.99 4.55 -5.44
CA ALA A 48 14.18 3.11 -5.22
C ALA A 48 13.15 2.54 -4.22
N ALA A 49 12.85 3.27 -3.15
CA ALA A 49 11.85 2.87 -2.16
C ALA A 49 10.43 2.84 -2.77
N CYS A 50 10.05 3.87 -3.53
CA CYS A 50 8.77 3.96 -4.23
C CYS A 50 8.63 2.88 -5.31
N ASN A 51 9.68 2.63 -6.10
CA ASN A 51 9.69 1.53 -7.08
C ASN A 51 9.49 0.17 -6.40
N THR A 52 10.07 -0.03 -5.22
CA THR A 52 9.90 -1.25 -4.44
C THR A 52 8.47 -1.38 -3.89
N ALA A 53 7.88 -0.29 -3.40
CA ALA A 53 6.47 -0.26 -2.98
C ALA A 53 5.51 -0.57 -4.14
N ASN A 54 5.75 0.01 -5.31
CA ASN A 54 5.01 -0.28 -6.54
C ASN A 54 5.18 -1.74 -6.97
N HIS A 55 6.38 -2.30 -6.83
CA HIS A 55 6.61 -3.73 -7.09
C HIS A 55 5.77 -4.61 -6.16
N LEU A 56 5.72 -4.29 -4.86
CA LEU A 56 4.88 -4.99 -3.89
C LEU A 56 3.39 -4.94 -4.29
N VAL A 57 2.87 -3.77 -4.62
CA VAL A 57 1.47 -3.61 -5.08
C VAL A 57 1.20 -4.45 -6.33
N ASN A 58 2.15 -4.50 -7.27
CA ASN A 58 2.03 -5.30 -8.48
C ASN A 58 2.04 -6.81 -8.22
N VAL A 59 2.85 -7.27 -7.27
CA VAL A 59 2.86 -8.68 -6.82
C VAL A 59 1.52 -9.03 -6.18
N LEU A 60 1.03 -8.19 -5.25
CA LEU A 60 -0.27 -8.37 -4.59
C LEU A 60 -1.41 -8.39 -5.61
N ASN A 61 -1.44 -7.46 -6.56
CA ASN A 61 -2.43 -7.44 -7.62
C ASN A 61 -2.47 -8.77 -8.39
N ARG A 62 -1.31 -9.34 -8.72
CA ARG A 62 -1.23 -10.62 -9.45
C ARG A 62 -1.69 -11.81 -8.60
N ILE A 63 -1.35 -11.84 -7.32
CA ILE A 63 -1.73 -12.91 -6.39
C ILE A 63 -3.24 -12.86 -6.14
N LEU A 64 -3.76 -11.68 -5.81
CA LEU A 64 -5.13 -11.50 -5.32
C LEU A 64 -6.18 -11.46 -6.44
N LEU A 65 -5.84 -10.85 -7.59
CA LEU A 65 -6.79 -10.65 -8.69
C LEU A 65 -6.55 -11.61 -9.85
N GLY A 66 -5.35 -12.19 -9.95
CA GLY A 66 -4.93 -13.01 -11.07
C GLY A 66 -4.49 -12.19 -12.29
N ARG A 67 -3.62 -12.77 -13.13
CA ARG A 67 -2.97 -12.09 -14.28
C ARG A 67 -3.97 -11.50 -15.29
N GLY A 68 -5.10 -12.18 -15.52
CA GLY A 68 -6.11 -11.73 -16.49
C GLY A 68 -6.77 -10.42 -16.08
N ASN A 69 -7.16 -10.30 -14.81
CA ASN A 69 -7.77 -9.10 -14.26
C ASN A 69 -6.79 -7.92 -14.24
N VAL A 70 -5.54 -8.17 -13.85
CA VAL A 70 -4.49 -7.15 -13.86
C VAL A 70 -4.23 -6.62 -15.28
N ARG A 71 -4.18 -7.49 -16.28
CA ARG A 71 -4.04 -7.07 -17.69
C ARG A 71 -5.20 -6.22 -18.17
N ASN A 72 -6.40 -6.42 -17.62
CA ASN A 72 -7.58 -5.62 -17.91
C ASN A 72 -7.67 -4.35 -17.05
N GLY A 73 -6.62 -4.01 -16.30
CA GLY A 73 -6.53 -2.78 -15.51
C GLY A 73 -7.14 -2.87 -14.11
N HIS A 74 -7.58 -4.05 -13.65
CA HIS A 74 -8.04 -4.19 -12.27
C HIS A 74 -6.85 -4.16 -11.29
N LYS A 75 -6.99 -3.38 -10.23
CA LYS A 75 -6.00 -3.26 -9.16
C LYS A 75 -6.69 -3.20 -7.80
N ILE A 76 -6.00 -3.56 -6.72
CA ILE A 76 -6.47 -3.33 -5.35
C ILE A 76 -6.27 -1.86 -4.99
N GLY A 77 -7.15 -1.30 -4.17
CA GLY A 77 -6.94 0.04 -3.64
C GLY A 77 -5.64 0.09 -2.84
N SER A 78 -4.72 0.97 -3.27
CA SER A 78 -3.44 1.20 -2.61
C SER A 78 -3.14 2.69 -2.55
N ALA A 79 -2.59 3.14 -1.44
CA ALA A 79 -1.95 4.44 -1.31
C ALA A 79 -0.66 4.25 -0.50
N PHE A 80 0.41 4.95 -0.84
CA PHE A 80 1.63 4.91 -0.06
C PHE A 80 2.37 6.23 -0.11
N VAL A 81 3.27 6.44 0.85
CA VAL A 81 4.05 7.66 1.01
C VAL A 81 5.43 7.34 1.57
N PHE A 82 6.45 8.11 1.17
CA PHE A 82 7.85 7.94 1.59
C PHE A 82 8.23 8.88 2.73
N GLY A 83 8.89 8.34 3.75
CA GLY A 83 9.45 9.08 4.87
C GLY A 83 10.90 8.69 5.12
N THR A 84 11.68 9.60 5.70
CA THR A 84 13.11 9.37 6.02
C THR A 84 13.40 9.38 7.53
N GLY A 85 12.36 9.62 8.35
CA GLY A 85 12.48 9.78 9.79
C GLY A 85 13.05 11.15 10.20
N PRO A 86 13.08 11.48 11.51
CA PRO A 86 13.47 12.80 11.99
C PRO A 86 14.90 13.23 11.63
N TYR A 87 15.80 12.25 11.41
CA TYR A 87 17.21 12.47 11.10
C TYR A 87 17.59 12.08 9.67
N GLY A 88 16.60 11.79 8.81
CA GLY A 88 16.83 11.37 7.43
C GLY A 88 17.52 10.01 7.29
N ASP A 89 17.59 9.24 8.38
CA ASP A 89 18.44 8.08 8.52
C ASP A 89 17.70 6.74 8.38
N HIS A 90 16.37 6.80 8.36
CA HIS A 90 15.47 5.66 8.36
C HIS A 90 14.45 5.80 7.21
N PRO A 91 14.83 5.49 5.97
CA PRO A 91 13.90 5.43 4.86
C PRO A 91 12.82 4.37 5.11
N HIS A 92 11.57 4.77 4.99
CA HIS A 92 10.42 3.91 5.15
C HIS A 92 9.27 4.36 4.25
N ILE A 93 8.37 3.43 3.96
CA ILE A 93 7.13 3.68 3.23
C ILE A 93 5.97 3.33 4.16
N HIS A 94 5.03 4.25 4.33
CA HIS A 94 3.74 3.96 4.93
C HIS A 94 2.72 3.72 3.83
N MET A 95 1.90 2.68 3.95
CA MET A 95 0.90 2.28 2.97
C MET A 95 -0.46 2.07 3.60
N ALA A 96 -1.51 2.38 2.84
CA ALA A 96 -2.86 1.92 3.08
C ALA A 96 -3.27 0.96 1.95
N LEU A 97 -3.80 -0.21 2.30
CA LEU A 97 -4.26 -1.22 1.35
C LEU A 97 -5.73 -1.59 1.62
N ALA A 98 -6.47 -1.80 0.54
CA ALA A 98 -7.86 -2.26 0.57
C ALA A 98 -7.94 -3.73 0.13
N ALA A 99 -8.38 -4.60 1.03
CA ALA A 99 -8.62 -6.00 0.72
C ALA A 99 -9.79 -6.12 -0.28
N PRO A 100 -9.71 -7.04 -1.25
CA PRO A 100 -10.87 -7.39 -2.07
C PRO A 100 -12.05 -7.86 -1.20
N PRO A 101 -13.31 -7.54 -1.53
CA PRO A 101 -14.47 -7.91 -0.69
C PRO A 101 -14.65 -9.41 -0.44
N SER A 102 -14.07 -10.25 -1.30
CA SER A 102 -14.11 -11.71 -1.19
C SER A 102 -13.00 -12.30 -0.32
N LEU A 103 -12.09 -11.48 0.20
CA LEU A 103 -10.91 -11.91 0.96
C LEU A 103 -11.04 -11.45 2.42
N SER A 104 -10.78 -12.33 3.38
CA SER A 104 -10.74 -11.93 4.78
C SER A 104 -9.51 -11.07 5.07
N ASN A 105 -9.56 -10.26 6.14
CA ASN A 105 -8.43 -9.43 6.55
C ASN A 105 -7.22 -10.29 6.96
N GLU A 106 -7.45 -11.45 7.58
CA GLU A 106 -6.40 -12.38 7.97
C GLU A 106 -5.71 -12.96 6.72
N ALA A 107 -6.49 -13.35 5.72
CA ALA A 107 -5.95 -13.85 4.45
C ALA A 107 -5.17 -12.74 3.72
N MET A 108 -5.69 -11.51 3.69
CA MET A 108 -4.97 -10.36 3.13
C MET A 108 -3.64 -10.11 3.86
N THR A 109 -3.63 -10.18 5.19
CA THR A 109 -2.41 -10.03 6.00
C THR A 109 -1.38 -11.09 5.63
N GLN A 110 -1.80 -12.35 5.48
CA GLN A 110 -0.91 -13.43 5.07
C GLN A 110 -0.34 -13.22 3.66
N GLU A 111 -1.16 -12.74 2.71
CA GLU A 111 -0.67 -12.46 1.36
C GLU A 111 0.28 -11.26 1.29
N ILE A 112 0.06 -10.22 2.12
CA ILE A 112 1.01 -9.12 2.29
C ILE A 112 2.35 -9.64 2.80
N ASP A 113 2.32 -10.45 3.86
CA ASP A 113 3.51 -11.04 4.45
C ASP A 113 4.26 -11.93 3.44
N ASN A 114 3.54 -12.81 2.74
CA ASN A 114 4.11 -13.68 1.71
C ASN A 114 4.73 -12.89 0.56
N ALA A 115 4.06 -11.83 0.09
CA ALA A 115 4.54 -11.01 -1.02
C ALA A 115 5.81 -10.25 -0.63
N ILE A 116 5.90 -9.74 0.60
CA ILE A 116 7.07 -9.03 1.11
C ILE A 116 8.29 -9.94 1.18
N HIS A 117 8.13 -11.18 1.65
CA HIS A 117 9.21 -12.17 1.70
C HIS A 117 9.72 -12.60 0.32
N GLN A 118 8.96 -12.34 -0.76
CA GLN A 118 9.39 -12.63 -2.13
C GLN A 118 10.20 -11.48 -2.77
N ILE A 119 10.28 -10.32 -2.12
CA ILE A 119 10.90 -9.11 -2.69
C ILE A 119 12.25 -8.88 -2.00
N GLU A 120 13.32 -9.02 -2.77
CA GLU A 120 14.68 -8.74 -2.29
C GLU A 120 14.80 -7.29 -1.80
N GLY A 121 15.34 -7.11 -0.60
CA GLY A 121 15.48 -5.80 0.04
C GLY A 121 14.30 -5.36 0.91
N LEU A 122 13.19 -6.10 0.90
CA LEU A 122 12.12 -5.99 1.90
C LEU A 122 12.20 -7.16 2.90
N GLY A 123 11.76 -6.95 4.15
CA GLY A 123 11.63 -8.04 5.14
C GLY A 123 12.46 -7.93 6.42
N HIS A 124 13.20 -6.85 6.66
CA HIS A 124 13.94 -6.68 7.93
C HIS A 124 13.09 -6.09 9.06
N GLN A 125 12.18 -5.16 8.75
CA GLN A 125 11.21 -4.60 9.70
C GLN A 125 9.90 -4.31 8.97
N LEU A 126 8.95 -5.22 9.16
CA LEU A 126 7.59 -5.14 8.65
C LEU A 126 6.63 -4.91 9.81
N LEU A 127 5.75 -3.92 9.65
CA LEU A 127 4.63 -3.73 10.54
C LEU A 127 3.33 -3.70 9.74
N ILE A 128 2.51 -4.73 9.92
CA ILE A 128 1.13 -4.77 9.40
C ILE A 128 0.21 -4.53 10.60
N LYS A 129 -0.67 -3.54 10.49
CA LYS A 129 -1.72 -3.26 11.48
C LYS A 129 -3.08 -3.19 10.79
N PRO A 130 -4.17 -3.56 11.49
CA PRO A 130 -5.51 -3.25 11.02
C PRO A 130 -5.66 -1.75 10.80
N TYR A 131 -6.29 -1.35 9.70
CA TYR A 131 -6.67 0.03 9.48
C TYR A 131 -7.85 0.36 10.39
N LYS A 132 -7.61 1.11 11.46
CA LYS A 132 -8.61 1.37 12.51
C LYS A 132 -9.45 2.61 12.23
N ASP A 133 -8.85 3.64 11.65
CA ASP A 133 -9.50 4.92 11.39
C ASP A 133 -8.68 5.77 10.39
N ALA A 134 -9.27 6.90 10.00
CA ALA A 134 -8.66 7.90 9.11
C ALA A 134 -7.32 8.47 9.61
N GLY A 135 -7.00 8.31 10.91
CA GLY A 135 -5.77 8.80 11.52
C GLY A 135 -4.52 8.20 10.90
N TRP A 136 -4.61 7.04 10.24
CA TRP A 136 -3.49 6.48 9.48
C TRP A 136 -3.13 7.31 8.25
N ILE A 137 -4.12 7.80 7.48
CA ILE A 137 -3.87 8.64 6.31
C ILE A 137 -3.39 10.03 6.73
N ASP A 138 -3.94 10.58 7.82
CA ASP A 138 -3.44 11.82 8.40
C ASP A 138 -1.95 11.67 8.79
N TYR A 139 -1.62 10.58 9.50
CA TYR A 139 -0.26 10.23 9.91
C TYR A 139 0.69 10.06 8.71
N MET A 140 0.25 9.34 7.66
CA MET A 140 0.99 9.21 6.39
C MET A 140 1.36 10.59 5.83
N LEU A 141 0.41 11.52 5.80
CA LEU A 141 0.65 12.86 5.25
C LEU A 141 1.41 13.79 6.21
N ASP A 142 1.49 13.49 7.51
CA ASP A 142 2.29 14.24 8.49
C ASP A 142 3.79 13.91 8.39
N HIS A 143 4.14 12.67 8.03
CA HIS A 143 5.49 12.15 8.18
C HIS A 143 6.31 12.14 6.89
N CYS A 144 5.83 12.81 5.84
CA CYS A 144 6.49 12.84 4.54
C CYS A 144 7.20 14.16 4.27
N SER A 145 8.49 14.06 3.97
CA SER A 145 9.28 15.10 3.32
C SER A 145 8.97 15.08 1.82
N ASP A 146 8.30 16.11 1.31
CA ASP A 146 8.27 16.62 -0.08
C ASP A 146 8.03 15.65 -1.28
N GLY A 147 7.68 14.38 -1.06
CA GLY A 147 7.55 13.36 -2.11
C GLY A 147 6.19 12.67 -2.12
N PHE A 148 5.19 13.30 -2.73
CA PHE A 148 3.84 12.73 -2.89
C PHE A 148 3.70 12.09 -4.27
N GLU A 149 3.81 10.76 -4.35
CA GLU A 149 3.27 9.97 -5.46
C GLU A 149 2.22 9.01 -4.91
N VAL A 150 0.97 9.47 -4.84
CA VAL A 150 -0.14 8.55 -4.64
C VAL A 150 -0.49 7.94 -5.99
N GLU A 151 0.02 6.74 -6.25
CA GLU A 151 -0.53 5.88 -7.29
C GLU A 151 -1.83 5.25 -6.76
N LEU A 152 -2.96 5.97 -6.88
CA LEU A 152 -4.28 5.42 -6.61
C LEU A 152 -4.64 4.42 -7.70
N ASN A 153 -4.40 3.17 -7.38
CA ASN A 153 -4.72 2.05 -8.24
C ASN A 153 -6.11 1.53 -7.87
N PHE A 154 -7.14 2.03 -8.54
CA PHE A 154 -8.50 1.53 -8.34
C PHE A 154 -8.73 0.25 -9.14
N PRO A 155 -9.53 -0.69 -8.62
CA PRO A 155 -10.23 -1.61 -9.48
C PRO A 155 -11.21 -0.75 -10.28
N ALA A 156 -11.04 -0.70 -11.61
CA ALA A 156 -12.18 -0.41 -12.48
C ALA A 156 -13.28 -1.39 -12.04
N THR A 157 -14.34 -0.87 -11.46
CA THR A 157 -15.44 -1.64 -10.88
C THR A 157 -15.75 -2.86 -11.76
N PRO A 158 -15.50 -4.11 -11.35
CA PRO A 158 -16.29 -5.19 -11.88
C PRO A 158 -17.55 -5.16 -11.03
N GLN A 159 -18.64 -4.60 -11.58
CA GLN A 159 -19.94 -5.15 -11.24
C GLN A 159 -19.81 -6.68 -11.35
N LYS A 160 -19.79 -7.36 -10.19
CA LYS A 160 -19.70 -8.81 -10.03
C LYS A 160 -18.51 -9.48 -10.74
N ALA A 161 -17.40 -9.66 -10.04
CA ALA A 161 -16.57 -10.85 -10.25
C ALA A 161 -17.17 -11.98 -9.39
N THR A 162 -17.90 -12.83 -10.07
CA THR A 162 -18.65 -14.01 -9.66
C THR A 162 -17.97 -14.85 -8.58
N SER A 163 -18.78 -15.35 -7.65
CA SER A 163 -18.46 -16.45 -6.75
C SER A 163 -17.72 -17.57 -7.49
N VAL A 164 -16.44 -17.76 -7.16
CA VAL A 164 -15.76 -19.01 -7.48
C VAL A 164 -16.29 -20.04 -6.49
N LEU A 165 -17.34 -20.76 -6.90
CA LEU A 165 -17.77 -21.98 -6.21
C LEU A 165 -16.59 -22.96 -6.15
N PRO A 166 -16.42 -23.71 -5.05
CA PRO A 166 -15.42 -24.77 -5.00
C PRO A 166 -15.74 -25.80 -6.09
N LYS A 167 -14.80 -26.03 -7.01
CA LYS A 167 -14.86 -27.20 -7.88
C LYS A 167 -14.57 -28.44 -7.03
N TRP A 168 -15.62 -29.00 -6.45
CA TRP A 168 -15.65 -30.40 -6.08
C TRP A 168 -16.39 -31.19 -7.17
N SER A 169 -15.75 -32.20 -7.72
CA SER A 169 -16.43 -33.42 -8.17
C SER A 169 -15.43 -34.57 -8.29
N PRO A 170 -15.74 -35.73 -7.68
CA PRO A 170 -14.95 -36.95 -7.79
C PRO A 170 -15.31 -37.69 -9.08
N ARG A 171 -14.34 -38.38 -9.66
CA ARG A 171 -14.54 -39.62 -10.42
C ARG A 171 -13.41 -40.54 -9.96
N GLY A 172 -13.65 -41.67 -9.31
CA GLY A 172 -14.66 -42.68 -9.67
C GLY A 172 -14.01 -43.57 -10.71
N GLY A 173 -13.27 -44.57 -10.24
CA GLY A 173 -12.81 -45.71 -11.03
C GLY A 173 -13.84 -46.84 -11.03
#